data_AF-A0A5J5BN85-F1
#
_entry.id   AF-A0A5J5BN85-F1
#
_cell.length_a   1.000
_cell.length_b   1.000
_cell.length_c   1.000
_cell.angle_alpha   90.00
_cell.angle_beta   90.00
_cell.angle_gamma   90.00
#
_symmetry.space_group_name_H-M   'P 1'
#
loop_
_entity.id
_entity.type
_entity.pdbx_description
1 polymer ?
#
loop_
_entity_poly.entity_id
_entity_poly.type
_entity_poly.pdbx_seq_one_letter_code
_entity_poly.pdbx_strand_id
1 'polypeptide(L)'
;MLDCCEPLEKVKAKGISFGKVICLAHCAGAKVRAFRTNQSSIDDFRTGHFSPIGGYHAGKDMALILDVARFKYPPHWVPLRLLWEAMDTVDEATGFQRGFMLISKLHRAPSLLYTLSCKHESWVSIARYLVDDVPLLLKSEDVKDIKHVISIVLSSLPSNFAEFIKWVAEVRRHEDGGQSLSQEEKGRLSVKEEVLKQVQETGLYKYVTDFLSSEKSCCRIITTSSHEDNLPDIAASVCCQGAGFLAGRSGSSNGFCCRETCVKCFKANGDKSITVVSGTVVNGDSEQGVDVLVPSSQTKSCCGCGPINCTGMHPASNDVLTALLLALPLETWSGIKEEKLLREIYSLVSTENLSSLLQEEVLHLRGQLLILKRCQDNKVDEDLGAPF
;
A
#
# COMPACT_ATOMS: atom_id res chain seq x y z
N MET A 1 -10.06 -1.01 6.40
CA MET A 1 -9.04 -1.23 7.46
C MET A 1 -8.24 -2.45 7.02
N LEU A 2 -7.08 -2.75 7.61
CA LEU A 2 -6.16 -3.77 7.09
C LEU A 2 -6.65 -5.21 7.38
N ASP A 3 -7.75 -5.61 6.73
CA ASP A 3 -8.43 -6.89 6.94
C ASP A 3 -7.53 -8.10 6.64
N CYS A 4 -6.41 -7.89 5.93
CA CYS A 4 -5.43 -8.94 5.70
C CYS A 4 -4.67 -9.40 6.96
N CYS A 5 -4.41 -8.54 7.95
CA CYS A 5 -3.63 -8.95 9.13
C CYS A 5 -4.50 -9.62 10.20
N GLU A 6 -5.67 -9.06 10.49
CA GLU A 6 -6.70 -9.68 11.33
C GLU A 6 -8.04 -8.94 11.14
N PRO A 7 -9.15 -9.63 10.84
CA PRO A 7 -10.46 -8.99 10.72
C PRO A 7 -10.89 -8.29 12.00
N LEU A 8 -11.47 -7.10 11.89
CA LEU A 8 -11.86 -6.29 13.06
C LEU A 8 -12.79 -7.02 14.02
N GLU A 9 -13.74 -7.80 13.52
CA GLU A 9 -14.66 -8.59 14.37
C GLU A 9 -13.92 -9.65 15.21
N LYS A 10 -12.84 -10.22 14.65
CA LYS A 10 -12.00 -11.17 15.37
C LYS A 10 -11.13 -10.46 16.41
N VAL A 11 -10.60 -9.29 16.09
CA VAL A 11 -9.87 -8.42 17.04
C VAL A 11 -10.78 -8.01 18.21
N LYS A 12 -12.02 -7.62 17.94
CA LYS A 12 -13.01 -7.28 18.98
C LYS A 12 -13.30 -8.45 19.91
N ALA A 13 -13.42 -9.67 19.36
CA ALA A 13 -13.78 -10.85 20.13
C ALA A 13 -12.61 -11.45 20.92
N LYS A 14 -11.40 -11.44 20.37
CA LYS A 14 -10.25 -12.22 20.88
C LYS A 14 -8.98 -11.41 21.14
N GLY A 15 -8.99 -10.11 20.86
CA GLY A 15 -7.77 -9.31 20.84
C GLY A 15 -6.90 -9.62 19.62
N ILE A 16 -5.66 -9.16 19.65
CA ILE A 16 -4.70 -9.30 18.56
C ILE A 16 -3.37 -9.85 19.09
N SER A 17 -2.73 -10.75 18.34
CA SER A 17 -1.43 -11.31 18.71
C SER A 17 -0.28 -10.34 18.44
N PHE A 18 0.88 -10.58 19.06
CA PHE A 18 2.08 -9.77 18.86
C PHE A 18 2.53 -9.73 17.39
N GLY A 19 2.55 -10.88 16.69
CA GLY A 19 2.89 -10.93 15.26
C GLY A 19 1.89 -10.16 14.39
N LYS A 20 0.60 -10.19 14.73
CA LYS A 20 -0.43 -9.45 13.98
C LYS A 20 -0.35 -7.94 14.19
N VAL A 21 0.03 -7.46 15.37
CA VAL A 21 0.31 -6.03 15.58
C VAL A 21 1.50 -5.59 14.73
N ILE A 22 2.54 -6.43 14.62
CA ILE A 22 3.70 -6.17 13.77
C ILE A 22 3.28 -6.12 12.29
N CYS A 23 2.48 -7.09 11.82
CA CYS A 23 1.87 -7.07 10.49
C CYS A 23 1.13 -5.76 10.22
N LEU A 24 0.26 -5.33 11.14
CA LEU A 24 -0.50 -4.08 10.99
C LEU A 24 0.42 -2.87 10.85
N ALA A 25 1.48 -2.80 11.66
CA ALA A 25 2.44 -1.70 11.59
C ALA A 25 3.20 -1.68 10.25
N HIS A 26 3.62 -2.83 9.73
CA HIS A 26 4.23 -2.93 8.40
C HIS A 26 3.27 -2.55 7.28
N CYS A 27 2.03 -3.06 7.32
CA CYS A 27 0.98 -2.72 6.37
C CYS A 27 0.60 -1.22 6.41
N ALA A 28 0.81 -0.56 7.55
CA ALA A 28 0.66 0.89 7.69
C ALA A 28 1.91 1.69 7.24
N GLY A 29 2.92 1.03 6.68
CA GLY A 29 4.15 1.66 6.16
C GLY A 29 5.17 2.02 7.24
N ALA A 30 5.05 1.50 8.47
CA ALA A 30 6.03 1.71 9.51
C ALA A 30 7.22 0.75 9.38
N LYS A 31 8.40 1.21 9.80
CA LYS A 31 9.54 0.32 10.01
C LYS A 31 9.44 -0.27 11.41
N VAL A 32 9.45 -1.60 11.50
CA VAL A 32 9.30 -2.31 12.78
C VAL A 32 10.50 -3.24 12.99
N ARG A 33 10.97 -3.31 14.23
CA ARG A 33 11.89 -4.35 14.72
C ARG A 33 11.27 -4.99 15.95
N ALA A 34 11.08 -6.31 15.94
CA ALA A 34 10.41 -7.04 17.02
C ALA A 34 11.35 -8.03 17.73
N PHE A 35 11.13 -8.25 19.02
CA PHE A 35 11.98 -9.09 19.88
C PHE A 35 11.13 -10.00 20.78
N ARG A 36 11.47 -11.30 20.87
CA ARG A 36 10.92 -12.32 21.80
C ARG A 36 11.94 -12.66 22.90
N THR A 37 11.55 -13.31 24.01
CA THR A 37 12.18 -13.08 25.34
C THR A 37 12.66 -14.30 26.17
N ASN A 38 12.46 -15.55 25.75
CA ASN A 38 12.60 -16.84 26.48
C ASN A 38 13.48 -17.05 27.74
N GLN A 39 12.85 -17.19 28.94
CA GLN A 39 13.01 -18.18 30.07
C GLN A 39 12.42 -17.76 31.51
N SER A 40 11.13 -18.06 31.83
CA SER A 40 10.47 -18.35 33.18
C SER A 40 9.37 -17.39 33.80
N SER A 41 8.64 -17.83 34.87
CA SER A 41 7.15 -17.73 35.21
C SER A 41 6.61 -16.64 36.20
N ILE A 42 5.29 -16.40 36.52
CA ILE A 42 3.95 -16.59 35.87
C ILE A 42 2.76 -15.83 36.58
N ASP A 43 2.79 -15.38 37.84
CA ASP A 43 1.52 -15.20 38.59
C ASP A 43 0.77 -13.84 38.61
N ASP A 44 1.29 -12.70 38.09
CA ASP A 44 0.65 -11.39 38.39
C ASP A 44 0.37 -10.38 37.26
N PHE A 45 0.30 -10.75 35.97
CA PHE A 45 -0.30 -9.81 34.98
C PHE A 45 -1.18 -10.47 33.93
N ARG A 46 -2.40 -10.80 34.35
CA ARG A 46 -3.43 -11.45 33.53
C ARG A 46 -3.78 -10.67 32.25
N THR A 47 -3.91 -11.46 31.19
CA THR A 47 -4.34 -11.18 29.80
C THR A 47 -3.42 -10.21 29.05
N GLY A 48 -2.81 -10.70 27.97
CA GLY A 48 -1.88 -9.94 27.14
C GLY A 48 -2.40 -8.53 26.83
N HIS A 49 -1.53 -7.54 27.01
CA HIS A 49 -1.85 -6.13 26.88
C HIS A 49 -0.77 -5.44 26.05
N PHE A 50 -1.18 -4.49 25.19
CA PHE A 50 -0.28 -3.67 24.41
C PHE A 50 -0.40 -2.23 24.89
N SER A 51 0.71 -1.64 25.32
CA SER A 51 0.77 -0.22 25.63
C SER A 51 2.12 0.38 25.24
N PRO A 52 2.16 1.65 24.77
CA PRO A 52 3.42 2.34 24.50
C PRO A 52 4.26 2.57 25.76
N ILE A 53 5.58 2.56 25.60
CA ILE A 53 6.52 3.03 26.63
C ILE A 53 6.68 4.54 26.48
N GLY A 54 6.34 5.29 27.54
CA GLY A 54 6.40 6.76 27.55
C GLY A 54 7.72 7.35 28.03
N GLY A 55 8.55 6.55 28.71
CA GLY A 55 9.83 7.03 29.25
C GLY A 55 10.57 5.97 30.07
N TYR A 56 11.84 6.25 30.37
CA TYR A 56 12.70 5.42 31.20
C TYR A 56 13.37 6.27 32.29
N HIS A 57 13.28 5.82 33.53
CA HIS A 57 13.89 6.49 34.68
C HIS A 57 15.16 5.76 35.12
N ALA A 58 16.31 6.22 34.63
CA ALA A 58 17.61 5.56 34.88
C ALA A 58 17.96 5.40 36.36
N GLY A 59 17.67 6.39 37.21
CA GLY A 59 18.02 6.33 38.65
C GLY A 59 17.22 5.32 39.49
N LYS A 60 16.15 4.74 38.93
CA LYS A 60 15.27 3.77 39.61
C LYS A 60 15.04 2.51 38.79
N ASP A 61 15.62 2.44 37.60
CA ASP A 61 15.45 1.37 36.62
C ASP A 61 13.96 1.01 36.36
N MET A 62 13.18 2.02 35.96
CA MET A 62 11.74 1.86 35.69
C MET A 62 11.35 2.38 34.31
N ALA A 63 10.38 1.73 33.69
CA ALA A 63 9.73 2.17 32.46
C ALA A 63 8.33 2.74 32.76
N LEU A 64 7.97 3.83 32.10
CA LEU A 64 6.62 4.41 32.15
C LEU A 64 5.74 3.72 31.12
N ILE A 65 4.68 3.04 31.56
CA ILE A 65 3.66 2.45 30.69
C ILE A 65 2.55 3.49 30.46
N LEU A 66 2.27 3.82 29.20
CA LEU A 66 1.15 4.66 28.81
C LEU A 66 -0.10 3.78 28.57
N ASP A 67 -0.68 3.29 29.66
CA ASP A 67 -1.74 2.27 29.62
C ASP A 67 -2.98 2.72 28.81
N VAL A 68 -3.31 1.96 27.76
CA VAL A 68 -4.48 2.26 26.91
C VAL A 68 -5.81 1.82 27.54
N ALA A 69 -5.79 0.94 28.55
CA ALA A 69 -6.94 0.56 29.37
C ALA A 69 -7.19 1.61 30.49
N ARG A 70 -7.33 2.88 30.09
CA ARG A 70 -7.48 4.04 30.99
C ARG A 70 -8.65 3.96 31.97
N PHE A 71 -9.63 3.10 31.69
CA PHE A 71 -10.74 2.81 32.60
C PHE A 71 -10.32 1.99 33.83
N LYS A 72 -9.17 1.30 33.75
CA LYS A 72 -8.66 0.42 34.79
C LYS A 72 -7.38 0.97 35.44
N TYR A 73 -6.46 1.51 34.64
CA TYR A 73 -5.17 1.98 35.12
C TYR A 73 -4.77 3.34 34.51
N PRO A 74 -4.19 4.26 35.30
CA PRO A 74 -3.51 5.43 34.76
C PRO A 74 -2.12 5.04 34.20
N PRO A 75 -1.44 5.96 33.49
CA PRO A 75 -0.02 5.81 33.21
C PRO A 75 0.78 5.58 34.50
N HIS A 76 1.64 4.56 34.52
CA HIS A 76 2.32 4.12 35.74
C HIS A 76 3.75 3.62 35.45
N TRP A 77 4.60 3.69 36.48
CA TRP A 77 5.99 3.24 36.40
C TRP A 77 6.09 1.77 36.82
N VAL A 78 6.79 0.97 36.02
CA VAL A 78 7.04 -0.44 36.28
C VAL A 78 8.56 -0.67 36.33
N PRO A 79 9.09 -1.36 37.36
CA PRO A 79 10.48 -1.81 37.36
C PRO A 79 10.84 -2.56 36.08
N LEU A 80 11.95 -2.20 35.43
CA LEU A 80 12.33 -2.74 34.12
C LEU A 80 12.45 -4.27 34.15
N ARG A 81 12.97 -4.81 35.25
CA ARG A 81 13.04 -6.26 35.49
C ARG A 81 11.67 -6.95 35.41
N LEU A 82 10.66 -6.41 36.09
CA LEU A 82 9.31 -6.97 36.07
C LEU A 82 8.68 -6.85 34.69
N LEU A 83 8.94 -5.75 33.97
CA LEU A 83 8.48 -5.59 32.59
C LEU A 83 9.10 -6.63 31.66
N TRP A 84 10.40 -6.91 31.81
CA TRP A 84 11.09 -7.97 31.05
C TRP A 84 10.50 -9.34 31.33
N GLU A 85 10.39 -9.71 32.61
CA GLU A 85 9.80 -10.98 33.06
C GLU A 85 8.36 -11.13 32.55
N ALA A 86 7.58 -10.05 32.52
CA ALA A 86 6.23 -10.07 31.97
C ALA A 86 6.20 -10.31 30.45
N MET A 87 7.11 -9.69 29.69
CA MET A 87 7.24 -9.95 28.25
C MET A 87 7.78 -11.35 27.97
N ASP A 88 8.50 -11.96 28.90
CA ASP A 88 9.04 -13.32 28.84
C ASP A 88 8.02 -14.43 29.14
N THR A 89 6.82 -14.29 28.58
CA THR A 89 5.73 -15.22 28.79
C THR A 89 5.16 -15.68 27.45
N VAL A 90 4.70 -16.93 27.39
CA VAL A 90 4.08 -17.50 26.19
C VAL A 90 2.66 -16.95 26.03
N ASP A 91 2.32 -16.52 24.83
CA ASP A 91 0.96 -16.26 24.40
C ASP A 91 0.30 -17.57 23.98
N GLU A 92 -0.64 -18.05 24.79
CA GLU A 92 -1.36 -19.31 24.56
C GLU A 92 -2.05 -19.38 23.20
N ALA A 93 -2.44 -18.22 22.63
CA ALA A 93 -3.11 -18.18 21.34
C ALA A 93 -2.18 -18.50 20.16
N THR A 94 -0.87 -18.24 20.31
CA THR A 94 0.11 -18.39 19.23
C THR A 94 1.20 -19.41 19.52
N GLY A 95 1.38 -19.80 20.79
CA GLY A 95 2.49 -20.64 21.24
C GLY A 95 3.85 -19.93 21.26
N PHE A 96 3.89 -18.64 20.90
CA PHE A 96 5.11 -17.84 20.91
C PHE A 96 5.18 -16.91 22.12
N GLN A 97 6.39 -16.45 22.45
CA GLN A 97 6.54 -15.43 23.48
C GLN A 97 6.04 -14.07 23.05
N ARG A 98 5.62 -13.32 24.07
CA ARG A 98 5.40 -11.87 24.00
C ARG A 98 6.75 -11.17 23.79
N GLY A 99 6.72 -9.84 23.87
CA GLY A 99 7.90 -9.06 23.53
C GLY A 99 7.62 -7.57 23.40
N PHE A 100 8.59 -6.88 22.81
CA PHE A 100 8.48 -5.47 22.47
C PHE A 100 8.86 -5.23 21.01
N MET A 101 8.36 -4.13 20.47
CA MET A 101 8.70 -3.69 19.13
C MET A 101 9.17 -2.25 19.13
N LEU A 102 10.16 -1.97 18.29
CA LEU A 102 10.61 -0.63 17.96
C LEU A 102 9.92 -0.23 16.67
N ILE A 103 9.09 0.81 16.74
CA ILE A 103 8.41 1.39 15.58
C ILE A 103 9.10 2.71 15.27
N SER A 104 9.53 2.87 14.03
CA SER A 104 10.05 4.15 13.54
C SER A 104 9.36 4.52 12.24
N LYS A 105 9.32 5.83 11.94
CA LYS A 105 9.01 6.29 10.59
C LYS A 105 10.02 5.64 9.64
N LEU A 106 9.55 5.15 8.50
CA LEU A 106 10.45 4.83 7.40
C LEU A 106 11.17 6.14 7.06
N HIS A 107 12.50 6.21 7.15
CA HIS A 107 13.27 7.46 7.00
C HIS A 107 13.25 8.02 5.57
N ARG A 108 12.39 7.45 4.71
CA ARG A 108 12.15 7.86 3.33
C ARG A 108 10.96 8.83 3.31
N ALA A 109 11.05 9.87 2.49
CA ALA A 109 9.87 10.68 2.20
C ALA A 109 8.76 9.74 1.70
N PRO A 110 7.50 9.89 2.14
CA PRO A 110 6.39 9.07 1.66
C PRO A 110 6.06 9.48 0.22
N SER A 111 6.91 9.07 -0.72
CA SER A 111 6.78 9.30 -2.15
C SER A 111 6.49 8.00 -2.89
N LEU A 112 5.88 7.03 -2.19
CA LEU A 112 5.40 5.80 -2.79
C LEU A 112 4.27 6.13 -3.76
N LEU A 113 4.39 5.66 -5.00
CA LEU A 113 3.39 5.89 -6.03
C LEU A 113 2.29 4.84 -5.98
N TYR A 114 2.60 3.59 -5.63
CA TYR A 114 1.71 2.45 -5.65
C TYR A 114 1.63 1.76 -4.28
N THR A 115 0.52 1.09 -4.03
CA THR A 115 0.30 0.29 -2.82
C THR A 115 -0.67 -0.86 -3.10
N LEU A 116 -0.46 -1.99 -2.43
CA LEU A 116 -1.40 -3.10 -2.45
C LEU A 116 -2.53 -2.87 -1.43
N SER A 117 -3.76 -3.23 -1.83
CA SER A 117 -4.99 -3.01 -1.10
C SER A 117 -5.61 -4.35 -0.70
N CYS A 118 -5.93 -4.46 0.58
CA CYS A 118 -6.65 -5.58 1.18
C CYS A 118 -8.10 -5.23 1.55
N LYS A 119 -8.64 -4.11 1.01
CA LYS A 119 -10.01 -3.65 1.34
C LYS A 119 -11.10 -4.61 0.85
N HIS A 120 -10.84 -5.35 -0.23
CA HIS A 120 -11.78 -6.30 -0.81
C HIS A 120 -11.30 -7.72 -0.51
N GLU A 121 -12.20 -8.65 -0.19
CA GLU A 121 -11.87 -10.04 0.19
C GLU A 121 -11.12 -10.82 -0.91
N SER A 122 -11.22 -10.38 -2.16
CA SER A 122 -10.50 -10.94 -3.31
C SER A 122 -8.98 -10.81 -3.19
N TRP A 123 -8.45 -10.00 -2.28
CA TRP A 123 -6.99 -9.90 -2.08
C TRP A 123 -6.37 -11.28 -1.82
N VAL A 124 -7.08 -12.18 -1.14
CA VAL A 124 -6.60 -13.54 -0.83
C VAL A 124 -6.44 -14.36 -2.11
N SER A 125 -7.45 -14.37 -2.99
CA SER A 125 -7.38 -15.15 -4.23
C SER A 125 -6.38 -14.54 -5.22
N ILE A 126 -6.25 -13.21 -5.25
CA ILE A 126 -5.28 -12.51 -6.10
C ILE A 126 -3.85 -12.78 -5.63
N ALA A 127 -3.58 -12.70 -4.32
CA ALA A 127 -2.25 -13.03 -3.79
C ALA A 127 -1.88 -14.50 -4.05
N ARG A 128 -2.83 -15.43 -3.91
CA ARG A 128 -2.65 -16.85 -4.29
C ARG A 128 -2.24 -16.97 -5.75
N TYR A 129 -3.03 -16.33 -6.61
CA TYR A 129 -2.86 -16.42 -8.04
C TYR A 129 -1.46 -15.96 -8.46
N LEU A 130 -1.06 -14.77 -8.00
CA LEU A 130 0.21 -14.15 -8.39
C LEU A 130 1.44 -14.92 -7.88
N VAL A 131 1.36 -15.54 -6.70
CA VAL A 131 2.51 -16.19 -6.05
C VAL A 131 2.55 -17.69 -6.30
N ASP A 132 1.41 -18.38 -6.25
CA ASP A 132 1.32 -19.84 -6.32
C ASP A 132 0.86 -20.32 -7.71
N ASP A 133 -0.16 -19.70 -8.30
CA ASP A 133 -0.80 -20.24 -9.51
C ASP A 133 -0.04 -19.85 -10.80
N VAL A 134 0.46 -18.60 -10.92
CA VAL A 134 1.23 -18.14 -12.09
C VAL A 134 2.43 -19.05 -12.42
N PRO A 135 3.30 -19.45 -11.46
CA PRO A 135 4.36 -20.43 -11.73
C PRO A 135 3.85 -21.72 -12.36
N LEU A 136 2.70 -22.23 -11.88
CA LEU A 136 2.11 -23.47 -12.37
C LEU A 136 1.56 -23.30 -13.78
N LEU A 137 0.90 -22.17 -14.07
CA LEU A 137 0.39 -21.83 -15.40
C LEU A 137 1.53 -21.73 -16.43
N LEU A 138 2.60 -21.01 -16.08
CA LEU A 138 3.77 -20.87 -16.95
C LEU A 138 4.48 -22.22 -17.17
N LYS A 139 4.37 -23.16 -16.22
CA LYS A 139 4.90 -24.51 -16.34
C LYS A 139 4.03 -25.45 -17.19
N SER A 140 2.71 -25.28 -17.17
CA SER A 140 1.79 -26.12 -17.96
C SER A 140 1.74 -25.72 -19.43
N GLU A 141 1.85 -24.43 -19.73
CA GLU A 141 1.72 -23.90 -21.09
C GLU A 141 3.00 -24.04 -21.93
N ASP A 142 2.84 -24.06 -23.26
CA ASP A 142 3.95 -23.94 -24.21
C ASP A 142 4.20 -22.46 -24.54
N VAL A 143 5.00 -21.82 -23.69
CA VAL A 143 5.27 -20.39 -23.78
C VAL A 143 6.37 -20.10 -24.80
N LYS A 144 6.08 -19.24 -25.78
CA LYS A 144 6.91 -19.04 -26.99
C LYS A 144 7.73 -17.77 -26.99
N ASP A 145 7.20 -16.73 -26.35
CA ASP A 145 7.81 -15.40 -26.29
C ASP A 145 7.27 -14.61 -25.09
N ILE A 146 7.84 -13.43 -24.85
CA ILE A 146 7.47 -12.54 -23.75
C ILE A 146 5.99 -12.10 -23.87
N LYS A 147 5.47 -11.88 -25.08
CA LYS A 147 4.07 -11.46 -25.28
C LYS A 147 3.12 -12.55 -24.81
N HIS A 148 3.45 -13.82 -25.09
CA HIS A 148 2.68 -14.96 -24.62
C HIS A 148 2.74 -15.10 -23.10
N VAL A 149 3.91 -14.89 -22.46
CA VAL A 149 4.02 -14.84 -20.98
C VAL A 149 3.06 -13.80 -20.39
N ILE A 150 3.14 -12.56 -20.88
CA ILE A 150 2.32 -11.45 -20.37
C ILE A 150 0.83 -11.72 -20.60
N SER A 151 0.47 -12.28 -21.76
CA SER A 151 -0.90 -12.68 -22.05
C SER A 151 -1.42 -13.72 -21.07
N ILE A 152 -0.67 -14.80 -20.79
CA ILE A 152 -1.09 -15.85 -19.85
C ILE A 152 -1.37 -15.26 -18.47
N VAL A 153 -0.45 -14.42 -17.97
CA VAL A 153 -0.54 -13.82 -16.64
C VAL A 153 -1.69 -12.82 -16.54
N LEU A 154 -1.88 -11.96 -17.54
CA LEU A 154 -2.88 -10.89 -17.49
C LEU A 154 -4.30 -11.37 -17.87
N SER A 155 -4.43 -12.32 -18.80
CA SER A 155 -5.73 -12.89 -19.18
C SER A 155 -6.35 -13.78 -18.10
N SER A 156 -5.53 -14.29 -17.18
CA SER A 156 -5.99 -15.17 -16.09
C SER A 156 -6.11 -14.45 -14.74
N LEU A 157 -6.03 -13.12 -14.72
CA LEU A 157 -6.20 -12.33 -13.50
C LEU A 157 -7.58 -12.55 -12.87
N PRO A 158 -7.68 -12.74 -11.54
CA PRO A 158 -8.98 -12.86 -10.87
C PRO A 158 -9.85 -11.60 -10.99
N SER A 159 -11.16 -11.78 -10.84
CA SER A 159 -12.12 -10.67 -10.76
C SER A 159 -11.78 -9.68 -9.64
N ASN A 160 -12.14 -8.41 -9.80
CA ASN A 160 -11.86 -7.31 -8.86
C ASN A 160 -10.36 -7.04 -8.65
N PHE A 161 -9.52 -7.45 -9.60
CA PHE A 161 -8.09 -7.16 -9.57
C PHE A 161 -7.78 -5.64 -9.54
N ALA A 162 -8.60 -4.82 -10.18
CA ALA A 162 -8.47 -3.35 -10.15
C ALA A 162 -8.49 -2.76 -8.72
N GLU A 163 -9.08 -3.47 -7.76
CA GLU A 163 -9.13 -3.06 -6.36
C GLU A 163 -7.88 -3.46 -5.55
N PHE A 164 -7.00 -4.30 -6.11
CA PHE A 164 -5.87 -4.91 -5.42
C PHE A 164 -4.61 -4.06 -5.43
N ILE A 165 -4.31 -3.35 -6.51
CA ILE A 165 -3.18 -2.41 -6.58
C ILE A 165 -3.71 -1.03 -6.93
N LYS A 166 -3.34 -0.03 -6.14
CA LYS A 166 -3.81 1.35 -6.30
C LYS A 166 -2.61 2.29 -6.28
N TRP A 167 -2.72 3.40 -7.01
CA TRP A 167 -1.77 4.50 -6.84
C TRP A 167 -2.19 5.40 -5.68
N VAL A 168 -1.20 5.98 -5.00
CA VAL A 168 -1.39 6.79 -3.79
C VAL A 168 -1.56 8.25 -4.18
N ALA A 169 -2.80 8.73 -4.17
CA ALA A 169 -3.12 10.14 -4.33
C ALA A 169 -2.74 10.95 -3.09
N GLU A 170 -2.20 12.16 -3.27
CA GLU A 170 -2.01 13.08 -2.15
C GLU A 170 -3.19 14.03 -2.04
N VAL A 171 -3.64 14.27 -0.81
CA VAL A 171 -4.84 15.05 -0.53
C VAL A 171 -4.50 16.17 0.45
N ARG A 172 -5.03 17.38 0.21
CA ARG A 172 -4.92 18.53 1.11
C ARG A 172 -6.27 19.22 1.30
N ARG A 173 -6.45 19.89 2.44
CA ARG A 173 -7.59 20.79 2.66
C ARG A 173 -7.36 22.13 1.97
N HIS A 174 -8.43 22.78 1.54
CA HIS A 174 -8.36 24.17 1.06
C HIS A 174 -7.95 25.15 2.17
N GLU A 175 -8.28 24.85 3.43
CA GLU A 175 -8.04 25.72 4.59
C GLU A 175 -6.56 25.74 5.07
N ASP A 176 -5.75 24.74 4.70
CA ASP A 176 -4.38 24.54 5.21
C ASP A 176 -3.29 25.34 4.45
N GLY A 177 -3.64 26.24 3.52
CA GLY A 177 -2.66 27.15 2.91
C GLY A 177 -3.10 27.73 1.57
N GLY A 178 -2.59 28.92 1.23
CA GLY A 178 -3.01 29.73 0.08
C GLY A 178 -2.86 29.08 -1.31
N GLN A 179 -3.04 29.88 -2.37
CA GLN A 179 -3.10 29.47 -3.79
C GLN A 179 -1.81 28.78 -4.34
N SER A 180 -0.88 28.30 -3.51
CA SER A 180 0.39 27.69 -3.94
C SER A 180 0.76 26.46 -3.10
N LEU A 181 1.55 25.55 -3.70
CA LEU A 181 2.06 24.34 -3.07
C LEU A 181 3.35 24.61 -2.28
N SER A 182 3.46 23.99 -1.10
CA SER A 182 4.67 23.98 -0.27
C SER A 182 5.84 23.26 -0.97
N GLN A 183 7.07 23.51 -0.53
CA GLN A 183 8.25 22.83 -1.09
C GLN A 183 8.25 21.33 -0.81
N GLU A 184 7.69 20.90 0.33
CA GLU A 184 7.57 19.48 0.67
C GLU A 184 6.57 18.76 -0.25
N GLU A 185 5.39 19.35 -0.50
CA GLU A 185 4.40 18.79 -1.44
C GLU A 185 4.98 18.71 -2.86
N LYS A 186 5.67 19.76 -3.32
CA LYS A 186 6.35 19.76 -4.62
C LYS A 186 7.40 18.67 -4.71
N GLY A 187 8.20 18.50 -3.65
CA GLY A 187 9.23 17.46 -3.58
C GLY A 187 8.62 16.06 -3.68
N ARG A 188 7.59 15.76 -2.88
CA ARG A 188 6.91 14.45 -2.89
C ARG A 188 6.28 14.15 -4.25
N LEU A 189 5.57 15.13 -4.83
CA LEU A 189 4.95 14.97 -6.15
C LEU A 189 6.00 14.75 -7.25
N SER A 190 7.10 15.52 -7.22
CA SER A 190 8.17 15.37 -8.22
C SER A 190 8.82 13.98 -8.18
N VAL A 191 8.93 13.37 -7.00
CA VAL A 191 9.45 11.99 -6.90
C VAL A 191 8.44 10.99 -7.49
N LYS A 192 7.14 11.15 -7.21
CA LYS A 192 6.09 10.29 -7.79
C LYS A 192 6.04 10.39 -9.32
N GLU A 193 6.17 11.58 -9.87
CA GLU A 193 6.23 11.80 -11.33
C GLU A 193 7.46 11.13 -11.96
N GLU A 194 8.60 11.19 -11.29
CA GLU A 194 9.83 10.54 -11.75
C GLU A 194 9.71 9.00 -11.67
N VAL A 195 9.12 8.45 -10.61
CA VAL A 195 8.82 7.00 -10.52
C VAL A 195 7.88 6.58 -11.65
N LEU A 196 6.79 7.32 -11.89
CA LEU A 196 5.86 7.04 -12.98
C LEU A 196 6.57 7.02 -14.34
N LYS A 197 7.42 8.03 -14.59
CA LYS A 197 8.22 8.10 -15.82
C LYS A 197 9.16 6.88 -15.94
N GLN A 198 9.83 6.50 -14.87
CA GLN A 198 10.73 5.33 -14.87
C GLN A 198 9.98 4.02 -15.15
N VAL A 199 8.74 3.85 -14.66
CA VAL A 199 7.88 2.70 -15.01
C VAL A 199 7.65 2.67 -16.53
N GLN A 200 7.29 3.81 -17.12
CA GLN A 200 6.98 3.94 -18.55
C GLN A 200 8.20 3.71 -19.46
N GLU A 201 9.41 3.97 -18.96
CA GLU A 201 10.66 3.74 -19.68
C GLU A 201 11.12 2.27 -19.67
N THR A 202 10.54 1.42 -18.83
CA THR A 202 10.93 0.00 -18.76
C THR A 202 10.61 -0.76 -20.04
N GLY A 203 11.40 -1.80 -20.33
CA GLY A 203 11.12 -2.72 -21.43
C GLY A 203 9.79 -3.47 -21.25
N LEU A 204 9.45 -3.80 -20.00
CA LEU A 204 8.21 -4.50 -19.63
C LEU A 204 6.96 -3.69 -19.97
N TYR A 205 6.99 -2.37 -19.74
CA TYR A 205 5.88 -1.47 -20.03
C TYR A 205 5.40 -1.53 -21.49
N LYS A 206 6.34 -1.71 -22.43
CA LYS A 206 6.03 -1.85 -23.86
C LYS A 206 5.18 -3.09 -24.12
N TYR A 207 5.56 -4.23 -23.55
CA TYR A 207 4.82 -5.49 -23.71
C TYR A 207 3.42 -5.42 -23.08
N VAL A 208 3.29 -4.80 -21.90
CA VAL A 208 1.99 -4.59 -21.23
C VAL A 208 1.10 -3.65 -22.06
N THR A 209 1.66 -2.57 -22.58
CA THR A 209 0.91 -1.59 -23.40
C THR A 209 0.47 -2.19 -24.73
N ASP A 210 1.33 -2.97 -25.39
CA ASP A 210 1.00 -3.70 -26.62
C ASP A 210 -0.17 -4.65 -26.37
N PHE A 211 -0.11 -5.44 -25.29
CA PHE A 211 -1.14 -6.40 -24.91
C PHE A 211 -2.51 -5.73 -24.67
N LEU A 212 -2.54 -4.68 -23.84
CA LEU A 212 -3.77 -3.93 -23.57
C LEU A 212 -4.31 -3.23 -24.83
N SER A 213 -3.45 -2.90 -25.79
CA SER A 213 -3.87 -2.29 -27.06
C SER A 213 -4.46 -3.32 -28.02
N SER A 214 -3.94 -4.56 -28.04
CA SER A 214 -4.47 -5.66 -28.87
C SER A 214 -5.78 -6.25 -28.32
N GLU A 215 -5.92 -6.31 -27.00
CA GLU A 215 -7.10 -6.89 -26.33
C GLU A 215 -8.31 -5.94 -26.27
N LYS A 216 -8.20 -4.68 -26.74
CA LYS A 216 -9.35 -3.75 -26.89
C LYS A 216 -10.47 -4.30 -27.81
N SER A 217 -10.25 -5.43 -28.48
CA SER A 217 -11.22 -6.20 -29.27
C SER A 217 -12.05 -7.21 -28.42
N CYS A 218 -11.56 -7.67 -27.27
CA CYS A 218 -12.18 -8.74 -26.48
C CYS A 218 -12.35 -8.34 -25.00
N CYS A 219 -13.59 -7.98 -24.65
CA CYS A 219 -14.02 -7.36 -23.38
C CYS A 219 -13.90 -8.25 -22.11
N ARG A 220 -12.74 -8.84 -21.79
CA ARG A 220 -12.62 -9.73 -20.61
C ARG A 220 -11.72 -9.26 -19.46
N ILE A 221 -10.71 -8.43 -19.73
CA ILE A 221 -9.68 -8.12 -18.71
C ILE A 221 -10.07 -6.92 -17.84
N ILE A 222 -10.91 -6.02 -18.37
CA ILE A 222 -11.29 -4.79 -17.70
C ILE A 222 -12.80 -4.59 -17.89
N THR A 223 -13.63 -5.25 -17.08
CA THR A 223 -14.95 -4.72 -16.76
C THR A 223 -14.80 -3.72 -15.62
N THR A 224 -13.93 -2.72 -15.79
CA THR A 224 -14.25 -1.42 -15.21
C THR A 224 -15.28 -0.84 -16.16
N SER A 225 -16.40 -0.34 -15.65
CA SER A 225 -17.28 0.47 -16.51
C SER A 225 -16.38 1.53 -17.16
N SER A 226 -16.57 1.82 -18.43
CA SER A 226 -15.81 2.82 -19.20
C SER A 226 -15.80 4.25 -18.61
N HIS A 227 -16.35 4.42 -17.41
CA HIS A 227 -16.36 5.62 -16.59
C HIS A 227 -15.27 5.64 -15.49
N GLU A 228 -14.68 4.52 -15.07
CA GLU A 228 -13.79 4.51 -13.88
C GLU A 228 -12.35 5.00 -14.10
N ASP A 229 -11.86 5.08 -15.33
CA ASP A 229 -10.53 5.60 -15.65
C ASP A 229 -10.52 7.12 -15.93
N ASN A 230 -11.65 7.80 -15.75
CA ASN A 230 -11.74 9.23 -15.93
C ASN A 230 -11.24 9.95 -14.68
N LEU A 231 -10.24 10.82 -14.87
CA LEU A 231 -9.62 11.58 -13.79
C LEU A 231 -10.64 12.33 -12.89
N PRO A 232 -11.72 12.94 -13.40
CA PRO A 232 -12.76 13.55 -12.56
C PRO A 232 -13.45 12.55 -11.62
N ASP A 233 -13.76 11.34 -12.08
CA ASP A 233 -14.44 10.32 -11.28
C ASP A 233 -13.51 9.75 -10.19
N ILE A 234 -12.24 9.52 -10.55
CA ILE A 234 -11.19 9.15 -9.59
C ILE A 234 -11.02 10.25 -8.54
N ALA A 235 -10.92 11.51 -8.97
CA ALA A 235 -10.78 12.64 -8.06
C ALA A 235 -12.00 12.81 -7.15
N ALA A 236 -13.22 12.62 -7.64
CA ALA A 236 -14.43 12.65 -6.83
C ALA A 236 -14.37 11.60 -5.71
N SER A 237 -13.98 10.36 -6.06
CA SER A 237 -13.81 9.27 -5.10
C SER A 237 -12.71 9.57 -4.07
N VAL A 238 -11.55 10.05 -4.51
CA VAL A 238 -10.42 10.42 -3.64
C VAL A 238 -10.79 11.57 -2.72
N CYS A 239 -11.48 12.60 -3.22
CA CYS A 239 -11.96 13.73 -2.42
C CYS A 239 -12.91 13.26 -1.31
N CYS A 240 -13.90 12.42 -1.63
CA CYS A 240 -14.81 11.85 -0.63
C CYS A 240 -14.07 11.01 0.43
N GLN A 241 -13.13 10.16 0.00
CA GLN A 241 -12.32 9.35 0.91
C GLN A 241 -11.43 10.21 1.80
N GLY A 242 -10.80 11.24 1.22
CA GLY A 242 -9.97 12.20 1.92
C GLY A 242 -10.76 13.00 2.95
N ALA A 243 -11.93 13.53 2.59
CA ALA A 243 -12.83 14.22 3.52
C ALA A 243 -13.24 13.35 4.71
N GLY A 244 -13.61 12.09 4.45
CA GLY A 244 -13.91 11.12 5.51
C GLY A 244 -12.76 10.89 6.47
N PHE A 245 -11.54 10.69 5.94
CA PHE A 245 -10.32 10.53 6.75
C PHE A 245 -10.01 11.77 7.59
N LEU A 246 -10.09 12.94 6.97
CA LEU A 246 -9.84 14.23 7.60
C LEU A 246 -10.88 14.55 8.68
N ALA A 247 -12.12 14.09 8.53
CA ALA A 247 -13.17 14.20 9.53
C ALA A 247 -13.08 13.16 10.66
N GLY A 248 -12.03 12.32 10.67
CA GLY A 248 -11.83 11.27 11.68
C GLY A 248 -12.74 10.06 11.55
N ARG A 249 -13.44 9.87 10.41
CA ARG A 249 -14.28 8.71 10.15
C ARG A 249 -13.49 7.63 9.40
N SER A 250 -13.19 6.51 10.06
CA SER A 250 -12.52 5.38 9.41
C SER A 250 -13.51 4.50 8.64
N GLY A 251 -13.37 4.45 7.31
CA GLY A 251 -13.75 3.25 6.54
C GLY A 251 -15.09 3.24 5.80
N SER A 252 -15.87 4.33 5.76
CA SER A 252 -16.99 4.41 4.81
C SER A 252 -17.15 5.83 4.29
N SER A 253 -17.29 5.99 2.98
CA SER A 253 -17.73 7.25 2.34
C SER A 253 -19.20 7.57 2.62
N ASN A 254 -19.94 6.71 3.35
CA ASN A 254 -21.35 6.93 3.62
C ASN A 254 -21.55 8.24 4.38
N GLY A 255 -22.14 9.21 3.69
CA GLY A 255 -22.39 10.56 4.16
C GLY A 255 -21.60 11.66 3.44
N PHE A 256 -20.54 11.33 2.68
CA PHE A 256 -19.77 12.31 1.91
C PHE A 256 -20.02 12.15 0.40
N CYS A 257 -20.52 13.19 -0.24
CA CYS A 257 -20.74 13.23 -1.69
C CYS A 257 -19.90 14.35 -2.31
N CYS A 258 -19.19 14.08 -3.40
CA CYS A 258 -18.47 15.11 -4.14
C CYS A 258 -19.47 15.79 -5.07
N ARG A 259 -19.74 17.08 -4.84
CA ARG A 259 -20.72 17.86 -5.59
C ARG A 259 -20.16 18.31 -6.95
N GLU A 260 -18.89 18.73 -6.95
CA GLU A 260 -18.19 19.23 -8.14
C GLU A 260 -16.72 18.84 -8.06
N THR A 261 -16.13 18.47 -9.20
CA THR A 261 -14.69 18.31 -9.39
C THR A 261 -14.21 19.22 -10.51
N CYS A 262 -13.15 19.98 -10.26
CA CYS A 262 -12.55 20.90 -11.22
C CYS A 262 -11.03 20.67 -11.29
N VAL A 263 -10.50 20.51 -12.50
CA VAL A 263 -9.05 20.40 -12.72
C VAL A 263 -8.45 21.81 -12.78
N LYS A 264 -7.55 22.12 -11.84
CA LYS A 264 -6.78 23.36 -11.78
C LYS A 264 -5.30 23.06 -12.04
N CYS A 265 -4.66 23.87 -12.87
CA CYS A 265 -3.21 23.82 -13.03
C CYS A 265 -2.56 24.94 -12.21
N PHE A 266 -1.68 24.59 -11.27
CA PHE A 266 -0.87 25.57 -10.55
C PHE A 266 0.48 25.72 -11.26
N LYS A 267 0.94 26.96 -11.42
CA LYS A 267 2.32 27.21 -11.85
C LYS A 267 3.22 27.05 -10.63
N ALA A 268 4.14 26.09 -10.65
CA ALA A 268 5.27 26.11 -9.71
C ALA A 268 6.18 27.30 -10.10
N ASN A 269 6.95 27.84 -9.16
CA ASN A 269 7.96 28.86 -9.49
C ASN A 269 9.07 28.18 -10.31
N GLY A 270 8.98 28.33 -11.64
CA GLY A 270 9.72 27.60 -12.68
C GLY A 270 8.73 26.88 -13.61
N ASP A 271 8.95 26.88 -14.93
CA ASP A 271 8.01 26.54 -16.04
C ASP A 271 7.17 25.24 -15.93
N LYS A 272 7.32 24.43 -14.89
CA LYS A 272 6.55 23.20 -14.65
C LYS A 272 5.19 23.52 -14.01
N SER A 273 4.11 23.31 -14.77
CA SER A 273 2.73 23.31 -14.27
C SER A 273 2.44 22.02 -13.52
N ILE A 274 1.84 22.12 -12.34
CA ILE A 274 1.37 20.99 -11.53
C ILE A 274 -0.14 20.84 -11.70
N THR A 275 -0.60 19.64 -12.03
CA THR A 275 -2.02 19.32 -12.11
C THR A 275 -2.59 19.03 -10.73
N VAL A 276 -3.64 19.77 -10.37
CA VAL A 276 -4.38 19.61 -9.13
C VAL A 276 -5.84 19.43 -9.48
N VAL A 277 -6.50 18.43 -8.89
CA VAL A 277 -7.95 18.28 -9.04
C VAL A 277 -8.61 18.70 -7.74
N SER A 278 -9.34 19.81 -7.78
CA SER A 278 -10.14 20.29 -6.65
C SER A 278 -11.51 19.62 -6.65
N GLY A 279 -11.93 19.05 -5.53
CA GLY A 279 -13.29 18.61 -5.30
C GLY A 279 -13.93 19.33 -4.11
N THR A 280 -15.22 19.64 -4.24
CA THR A 280 -16.03 20.12 -3.11
C THR A 280 -16.86 18.96 -2.59
N VAL A 281 -16.61 18.55 -1.35
CA VAL A 281 -17.29 17.42 -0.70
C VAL A 281 -18.31 17.94 0.31
N VAL A 282 -19.55 17.45 0.22
CA VAL A 282 -20.65 17.77 1.14
C VAL A 282 -20.94 16.61 2.09
N ASN A 283 -21.27 16.92 3.34
CA ASN A 283 -21.81 15.99 4.34
C ASN A 283 -22.90 16.68 5.16
N GLY A 284 -24.17 16.41 4.85
CA GLY A 284 -25.30 17.18 5.38
C GLY A 284 -25.18 18.66 4.98
N ASP A 285 -25.19 19.55 5.97
CA ASP A 285 -25.05 21.00 5.77
C ASP A 285 -23.59 21.50 5.75
N SER A 286 -22.62 20.58 5.92
CA SER A 286 -21.20 20.94 5.92
C SER A 286 -20.57 20.77 4.53
N GLU A 287 -19.86 21.79 4.07
CA GLU A 287 -19.05 21.76 2.84
C GLU A 287 -17.56 21.75 3.20
N GLN A 288 -16.79 20.90 2.54
CA GLN A 288 -15.33 20.84 2.67
C GLN A 288 -14.67 20.81 1.29
N GLY A 289 -13.77 21.77 1.07
CA GLY A 289 -12.92 21.81 -0.11
C GLY A 289 -11.68 20.92 0.05
N VAL A 290 -11.47 20.03 -0.92
CA VAL A 290 -10.37 19.05 -0.93
C VAL A 290 -9.64 19.15 -2.26
N ASP A 291 -8.31 19.26 -2.23
CA ASP A 291 -7.49 19.19 -3.44
C ASP A 291 -6.73 17.85 -3.48
N VAL A 292 -6.66 17.28 -4.68
CA VAL A 292 -5.91 16.07 -5.01
C VAL A 292 -4.74 16.44 -5.90
N LEU A 293 -3.53 16.10 -5.46
CA LEU A 293 -2.31 16.22 -6.26
C LEU A 293 -2.15 14.93 -7.08
N VAL A 294 -2.13 15.09 -8.40
CA VAL A 294 -2.07 13.97 -9.33
C VAL A 294 -0.70 13.96 -10.00
N PRO A 295 0.11 12.90 -9.83
CA PRO A 295 1.38 12.80 -10.54
C PRO A 295 1.11 12.58 -12.03
N SER A 296 1.76 13.40 -12.87
CA SER A 296 1.71 13.30 -14.33
C SER A 296 3.11 13.13 -14.90
N SER A 297 3.27 12.18 -15.83
CA SER A 297 4.51 12.06 -16.61
C SER A 297 4.55 13.00 -17.83
N GLN A 298 3.42 13.64 -18.18
CA GLN A 298 3.31 14.57 -19.31
C GLN A 298 3.36 16.03 -18.88
N THR A 299 4.08 16.86 -19.64
CA THR A 299 4.18 18.33 -19.49
C THR A 299 3.01 19.11 -20.10
N LYS A 300 1.97 18.44 -20.64
CA LYS A 300 0.84 19.15 -21.27
C LYS A 300 -0.09 19.75 -20.22
N SER A 301 -0.11 21.08 -20.21
CA SER A 301 -1.03 21.92 -19.44
C SER A 301 -2.48 21.71 -19.89
N CYS A 302 -3.30 21.02 -19.09
CA CYS A 302 -4.75 21.03 -19.24
C CYS A 302 -5.33 22.20 -18.45
N CYS A 303 -5.41 23.36 -19.09
CA CYS A 303 -6.14 24.52 -18.58
C CYS A 303 -7.53 24.58 -19.23
N GLY A 304 -8.58 24.24 -18.48
CA GLY A 304 -9.96 24.52 -18.87
C GLY A 304 -10.99 23.85 -17.96
N CYS A 305 -12.03 24.59 -17.58
CA CYS A 305 -13.21 24.03 -16.95
C CYS A 305 -14.13 23.47 -18.05
N GLY A 306 -14.14 22.16 -18.24
CA GLY A 306 -15.00 21.45 -19.19
C GLY A 306 -14.73 19.93 -19.16
N PRO A 307 -15.55 19.10 -19.84
CA PRO A 307 -15.27 17.67 -19.98
C PRO A 307 -14.07 17.49 -20.92
N ILE A 308 -12.87 17.72 -20.39
CA ILE A 308 -11.61 17.52 -21.08
C ILE A 308 -11.23 16.05 -20.91
N ASN A 309 -10.93 15.37 -22.00
CA ASN A 309 -10.30 14.05 -21.97
C ASN A 309 -8.89 14.20 -21.36
N CYS A 310 -8.78 14.05 -20.04
CA CYS A 310 -7.52 14.05 -19.29
C CYS A 310 -6.77 12.71 -19.43
N THR A 311 -6.77 12.13 -20.63
CA THR A 311 -6.15 10.83 -20.91
C THR A 311 -4.63 10.93 -20.80
N GLY A 312 -4.03 10.08 -19.96
CA GLY A 312 -2.57 10.01 -19.78
C GLY A 312 -1.96 11.08 -18.86
N MET A 313 -2.77 11.74 -18.02
CA MET A 313 -2.31 12.70 -16.99
C MET A 313 -2.07 12.06 -15.61
N HIS A 314 -2.42 10.79 -15.43
CA HIS A 314 -2.36 10.07 -14.17
C HIS A 314 -1.87 8.63 -14.43
N PRO A 315 -1.41 7.89 -13.40
CA PRO A 315 -1.06 6.48 -13.56
C PRO A 315 -2.25 5.68 -14.11
N ALA A 316 -2.09 5.16 -15.32
CA ALA A 316 -3.10 4.38 -16.03
C ALA A 316 -2.93 2.88 -15.78
N SER A 317 -3.84 2.06 -16.32
CA SER A 317 -3.87 0.61 -16.07
C SER A 317 -2.57 -0.09 -16.50
N ASN A 318 -1.94 0.37 -17.59
CA ASN A 318 -0.66 -0.16 -18.06
C ASN A 318 0.50 0.17 -17.08
N ASP A 319 0.52 1.38 -16.51
CA ASP A 319 1.49 1.77 -15.48
C ASP A 319 1.35 0.87 -14.24
N VAL A 320 0.11 0.71 -13.76
CA VAL A 320 -0.23 -0.09 -12.58
C VAL A 320 0.14 -1.58 -12.78
N LEU A 321 -0.23 -2.16 -13.92
CA LEU A 321 0.10 -3.55 -14.23
C LEU A 321 1.61 -3.77 -14.38
N THR A 322 2.31 -2.82 -14.99
CA THR A 322 3.78 -2.91 -15.11
C THR A 322 4.43 -2.89 -13.73
N ALA A 323 4.03 -1.97 -12.85
CA ALA A 323 4.53 -1.90 -11.48
C ALA A 323 4.26 -3.21 -10.70
N LEU A 324 3.07 -3.81 -10.87
CA LEU A 324 2.76 -5.10 -10.24
C LEU A 324 3.69 -6.20 -10.75
N LEU A 325 3.84 -6.34 -12.06
CA LEU A 325 4.64 -7.43 -12.65
C LEU A 325 6.12 -7.33 -12.23
N LEU A 326 6.66 -6.11 -12.12
CA LEU A 326 8.00 -5.89 -11.56
C LEU A 326 8.09 -6.31 -10.08
N ALA A 327 7.02 -6.10 -9.31
CA ALA A 327 6.97 -6.44 -7.89
C ALA A 327 6.86 -7.95 -7.62
N LEU A 328 6.50 -8.77 -8.62
CA LEU A 328 6.42 -10.22 -8.44
C LEU A 328 7.79 -10.81 -8.07
N PRO A 329 7.86 -11.80 -7.16
CA PRO A 329 9.09 -12.54 -6.86
C PRO A 329 9.69 -13.19 -8.12
N LEU A 330 11.02 -13.39 -8.15
CA LEU A 330 11.67 -14.03 -9.30
C LEU A 330 11.23 -15.48 -9.47
N GLU A 331 10.86 -16.13 -8.38
CA GLU A 331 10.30 -17.48 -8.33
C GLU A 331 9.00 -17.59 -9.12
N THR A 332 8.24 -16.49 -9.28
CA THR A 332 7.00 -16.44 -10.06
C THR A 332 7.22 -16.91 -11.50
N TRP A 333 8.38 -16.62 -12.06
CA TRP A 333 8.71 -16.91 -13.47
C TRP A 333 9.42 -18.24 -13.67
N SER A 334 9.77 -18.95 -12.59
CA SER A 334 10.54 -20.20 -12.63
C SER A 334 9.84 -21.36 -13.37
N GLY A 335 8.53 -21.22 -13.64
CA GLY A 335 7.76 -22.18 -14.44
C GLY A 335 8.14 -22.21 -15.93
N ILE A 336 8.76 -21.15 -16.46
CA ILE A 336 9.12 -21.07 -17.89
C ILE A 336 10.22 -22.09 -18.21
N LYS A 337 9.91 -23.03 -19.11
CA LYS A 337 10.81 -24.13 -19.48
C LYS A 337 11.97 -23.70 -20.38
N GLU A 338 11.73 -22.75 -21.29
CA GLU A 338 12.76 -22.30 -22.23
C GLU A 338 13.76 -21.36 -21.53
N GLU A 339 14.99 -21.83 -21.35
CA GLU A 339 16.03 -21.13 -20.58
C GLU A 339 16.39 -19.75 -21.16
N LYS A 340 16.32 -19.59 -22.49
CA LYS A 340 16.57 -18.31 -23.14
C LYS A 340 15.47 -17.31 -22.78
N LEU A 341 14.21 -17.70 -22.93
CA LEU A 341 13.05 -16.88 -22.58
C LEU A 341 13.02 -16.54 -21.08
N LEU A 342 13.35 -17.51 -20.21
CA LEU A 342 13.45 -17.29 -18.77
C LEU A 342 14.50 -16.22 -18.43
N ARG A 343 15.68 -16.26 -19.06
CA ARG A 343 16.71 -15.23 -18.89
C ARG A 343 16.25 -13.86 -19.39
N GLU A 344 15.54 -13.81 -20.51
CA GLU A 344 14.97 -12.56 -21.02
C GLU A 344 13.94 -11.96 -20.05
N ILE A 345 13.04 -12.78 -19.50
CA ILE A 345 12.08 -12.34 -18.47
C ILE A 345 12.81 -11.85 -17.21
N TYR A 346 13.79 -12.61 -16.70
CA TYR A 346 14.60 -12.19 -15.55
C TYR A 346 15.33 -10.87 -15.81
N SER A 347 15.85 -10.64 -17.01
CA SER A 347 16.45 -9.35 -17.36
C SER A 347 15.45 -8.20 -17.31
N LEU A 348 14.17 -8.44 -17.64
CA LEU A 348 13.11 -7.42 -17.63
C LEU A 348 12.57 -7.10 -16.23
N VAL A 349 12.51 -8.10 -15.35
CA VAL A 349 11.89 -7.96 -14.01
C VAL A 349 12.90 -7.86 -12.86
N SER A 350 14.19 -8.08 -13.12
CA SER A 350 15.23 -7.96 -12.09
C SER A 350 15.30 -6.54 -11.55
N THR A 351 15.23 -6.43 -10.22
CA THR A 351 15.37 -5.15 -9.50
C THR A 351 16.75 -4.54 -9.65
N GLU A 352 17.77 -5.31 -9.99
CA GLU A 352 19.15 -4.81 -10.20
C GLU A 352 19.27 -3.95 -11.48
N ASN A 353 18.36 -4.15 -12.43
CA ASN A 353 18.34 -3.40 -13.70
C ASN A 353 17.48 -2.13 -13.63
N LEU A 354 16.85 -1.85 -12.48
CA LEU A 354 15.97 -0.71 -12.28
C LEU A 354 16.75 0.50 -11.74
N SER A 355 16.30 1.70 -12.10
CA SER A 355 16.74 2.95 -11.47
C SER A 355 16.44 2.94 -9.97
N SER A 356 17.23 3.67 -9.18
CA SER A 356 17.14 3.62 -7.71
C SER A 356 15.74 3.92 -7.16
N LEU A 357 15.03 4.92 -7.71
CA LEU A 357 13.68 5.27 -7.25
C LEU A 357 12.67 4.17 -7.58
N LEU A 358 12.67 3.67 -8.82
CA LEU A 358 11.79 2.57 -9.22
C LEU A 358 12.13 1.25 -8.48
N GLN A 359 13.42 0.98 -8.26
CA GLN A 359 13.86 -0.18 -7.50
C GLN A 359 13.29 -0.16 -6.07
N GLU A 360 13.35 1.00 -5.40
CA GLU A 360 12.76 1.16 -4.07
C GLU A 360 11.23 0.96 -4.07
N GLU A 361 10.53 1.49 -5.08
CA GLU A 361 9.09 1.32 -5.26
C GLU A 361 8.72 -0.17 -5.45
N VAL A 362 9.44 -0.86 -6.33
CA VAL A 362 9.21 -2.28 -6.65
C VAL A 362 9.50 -3.17 -5.44
N LEU A 363 10.59 -2.90 -4.70
CA LEU A 363 10.90 -3.64 -3.47
C LEU A 363 9.84 -3.39 -2.40
N HIS A 364 9.29 -2.18 -2.31
CA HIS A 364 8.19 -1.90 -1.38
C HIS A 364 6.94 -2.73 -1.72
N LEU A 365 6.49 -2.70 -2.97
CA LEU A 365 5.34 -3.49 -3.43
C LEU A 365 5.57 -5.00 -3.24
N ARG A 366 6.78 -5.49 -3.53
CA ARG A 366 7.17 -6.89 -3.33
C ARG A 366 7.08 -7.26 -1.84
N GLY A 367 7.59 -6.41 -0.95
CA GLY A 367 7.47 -6.58 0.49
C GLY A 367 6.01 -6.65 0.95
N GLN A 368 5.13 -5.78 0.43
CA GLN A 368 3.69 -5.85 0.70
C GLN A 368 3.09 -7.19 0.24
N LEU A 369 3.43 -7.65 -0.98
CA LEU A 369 2.92 -8.92 -1.51
C LEU A 369 3.34 -10.11 -0.64
N LEU A 370 4.60 -10.13 -0.19
CA LEU A 370 5.12 -11.17 0.72
C LEU A 370 4.42 -11.16 2.07
N ILE A 371 4.05 -9.98 2.60
CA ILE A 371 3.23 -9.87 3.82
C ILE A 371 1.84 -10.47 3.57
N LEU A 372 1.19 -10.10 2.46
CA LEU A 372 -0.14 -10.65 2.12
C LEU A 372 -0.08 -12.17 1.96
N LYS A 373 0.98 -12.72 1.36
CA LYS A 373 1.19 -14.16 1.26
C LYS A 373 1.31 -14.82 2.64
N ARG A 374 2.08 -14.24 3.56
CA ARG A 374 2.17 -14.73 4.95
C ARG A 374 0.83 -14.68 5.69
N CYS A 375 0.05 -13.62 5.47
CA CYS A 375 -1.30 -13.49 6.01
C CYS A 375 -2.22 -14.59 5.49
N GLN A 376 -2.18 -14.84 4.18
CA GLN A 376 -2.94 -15.93 3.55
C GLN A 376 -2.57 -17.29 4.12
N ASP A 377 -1.28 -17.55 4.35
CA ASP A 377 -0.79 -18.84 4.85
C ASP A 377 -0.97 -19.00 6.37
N ASN A 378 -1.50 -17.98 7.08
CA ASN A 378 -1.57 -17.90 8.54
C ASN A 378 -0.20 -18.00 9.25
N LYS A 379 0.89 -17.60 8.59
CA LYS A 379 2.28 -17.71 9.10
C LYS A 379 2.84 -16.42 9.71
N VAL A 380 1.97 -15.43 9.99
CA VAL A 380 2.37 -14.10 10.48
C VAL A 380 3.13 -14.15 11.80
N ASP A 381 2.80 -15.12 12.67
CA ASP A 381 3.45 -15.27 13.97
C ASP A 381 4.74 -16.13 13.89
N GLU A 382 5.08 -16.78 12.78
CA GLU A 382 6.26 -17.66 12.70
C GLU A 382 7.56 -16.88 12.43
N ASP A 383 7.51 -15.84 11.60
CA ASP A 383 8.70 -15.13 11.11
C ASP A 383 8.57 -13.61 11.26
N LEU A 384 8.99 -13.12 12.44
CA LEU A 384 9.00 -11.71 12.79
C LEU A 384 10.18 -10.93 12.17
N GLY A 385 11.14 -11.62 11.55
CA GLY A 385 12.46 -11.10 11.19
C GLY A 385 12.88 -11.28 9.73
N ALA A 386 12.12 -12.01 8.92
CA ALA A 386 12.37 -12.11 7.48
C ALA A 386 12.58 -10.70 6.89
N PRO A 387 13.65 -10.50 6.11
CA PRO A 387 13.92 -9.21 5.49
C PRO A 387 12.67 -8.73 4.74
N PHE A 388 12.29 -7.50 5.07
CA PHE A 388 11.22 -6.74 4.43
C PHE A 388 11.78 -5.97 3.24
#